data_AF-A0A8C9NIL6-F1
#
_entry.id   AF-A0A8C9NIL6-F1
#
_cell.length_a   1.000
_cell.length_b   1.000
_cell.length_c   1.000
_cell.angle_alpha   90.00
_cell.angle_beta   90.00
_cell.angle_gamma   90.00
#
_symmetry.space_group_name_H-M   'P 1'
#
loop_
_entity.id
_entity.type
_entity.pdbx_description
1 polymer ?
#
loop_
_entity_poly.entity_id
_entity_poly.type
_entity_poly.pdbx_seq_one_letter_code
_entity_poly.pdbx_strand_id
1 'polypeptide(L)'
;MALVKSGWLWRQSSILRRWKRNWFVLYLDGSLVYYHDETQRDMDGRIHIKYSCRDVRIGRECKDVQPPEGRSRDCLLTVVLRDGSKTTLCAESEDDAVAWKMAVLEAKSTPVHVYDPYDDDYYQTVPLDSHQAAYISSGHYGHQYGGGWPGGPGEGWPGPY
;
A
#
# COMPACT_ATOMS: atom_id res chain seq x y z
N MET A 1 -12.33 -8.83 0.59
CA MET A 1 -11.00 -8.24 0.84
C MET A 1 -9.97 -9.15 0.19
N ALA A 2 -9.05 -8.63 -0.61
CA ALA A 2 -8.01 -9.44 -1.24
C ALA A 2 -6.82 -9.64 -0.28
N LEU A 3 -6.31 -10.87 -0.19
CA LEU A 3 -5.13 -11.21 0.60
C LEU A 3 -3.86 -10.70 -0.11
N VAL A 4 -2.96 -10.05 0.64
CA VAL A 4 -1.61 -9.69 0.16
C VAL A 4 -0.58 -10.69 0.67
N LYS A 5 -0.53 -10.89 1.99
CA LYS A 5 0.39 -11.83 2.64
C LYS A 5 -0.21 -12.34 3.95
N SER A 6 0.03 -13.61 4.26
CA SER A 6 -0.25 -14.17 5.58
C SER A 6 0.95 -14.98 6.07
N GLY A 7 1.03 -15.18 7.38
CA GLY A 7 2.11 -15.96 7.98
C GLY A 7 2.23 -15.79 9.48
N TRP A 8 3.02 -16.66 10.10
CA TRP A 8 3.33 -16.56 11.51
C TRP A 8 4.36 -15.47 11.78
N LEU A 9 4.08 -14.63 12.76
CA LEU A 9 5.05 -13.69 13.32
C LEU A 9 5.02 -13.75 14.84
N TRP A 10 6.17 -13.50 15.45
CA TRP A 10 6.21 -13.19 16.87
C TRP A 10 5.84 -11.73 17.05
N ARG A 11 4.96 -11.46 18.00
CA ARG A 11 4.56 -10.11 18.41
C ARG A 11 4.95 -9.87 19.85
N GLN A 12 5.57 -8.74 20.11
CA GLN A 12 5.85 -8.30 21.48
C GLN A 12 4.61 -7.59 22.05
N SER A 13 4.16 -8.05 23.20
CA SER A 13 3.08 -7.39 23.95
C SER A 13 3.51 -6.02 24.47
N SER A 14 2.60 -5.04 24.44
CA SER A 14 2.89 -3.65 24.83
C SER A 14 3.12 -3.48 26.33
N ILE A 15 2.45 -4.28 27.17
CA ILE A 15 2.53 -4.16 28.64
C ILE A 15 3.65 -5.04 29.20
N LEU A 16 3.60 -6.34 28.93
CA LEU A 16 4.52 -7.31 29.55
C LEU A 16 5.81 -7.53 28.76
N ARG A 17 5.95 -6.93 27.56
CA ARG A 17 7.10 -7.10 26.65
C ARG A 17 7.44 -8.55 26.31
N ARG A 18 6.48 -9.47 26.49
CA ARG A 18 6.61 -10.88 26.12
C ARG A 18 6.30 -11.09 24.65
N TRP A 19 7.05 -11.98 24.02
CA TRP A 19 6.82 -12.44 22.66
C TRP A 19 5.74 -13.52 22.63
N LYS A 20 4.77 -13.37 21.72
CA LYS A 20 3.73 -14.35 21.44
C LYS A 20 3.69 -14.62 19.94
N ARG A 21 3.53 -15.89 19.55
CA ARG A 21 3.33 -16.24 18.13
C ARG A 21 1.87 -15.95 17.78
N ASN A 22 1.65 -15.24 16.68
CA ASN A 22 0.33 -14.91 16.17
C ASN A 22 0.32 -15.14 14.66
N TRP A 23 -0.83 -15.51 14.11
CA TRP A 23 -1.03 -15.59 12.67
C TRP A 23 -1.44 -14.21 12.13
N PHE A 24 -0.65 -13.64 11.24
CA PHE A 24 -0.90 -12.34 10.63
C PHE A 24 -1.48 -12.49 9.23
N VAL A 25 -2.39 -11.59 8.90
CA VAL A 25 -3.03 -11.50 7.59
C VAL A 25 -3.05 -10.03 7.18
N LEU A 26 -2.33 -9.71 6.10
CA LEU A 26 -2.36 -8.40 5.46
C LEU A 26 -3.30 -8.44 4.26
N TYR A 27 -4.24 -7.50 4.25
CA TYR A 27 -5.20 -7.31 3.18
C TYR A 27 -4.85 -6.10 2.32
N LEU A 28 -5.32 -6.12 1.06
CA LEU A 28 -5.06 -5.09 0.05
C LEU A 28 -5.66 -3.72 0.40
N ASP A 29 -6.69 -3.69 1.26
CA ASP A 29 -7.28 -2.46 1.78
C ASP A 29 -6.37 -1.77 2.82
N GLY A 30 -5.23 -2.37 3.14
CA GLY A 30 -4.28 -1.90 4.16
C GLY A 30 -4.62 -2.36 5.57
N SER A 31 -5.45 -3.39 5.74
CA SER A 31 -5.73 -3.96 7.05
C SER A 31 -4.73 -5.07 7.38
N LEU A 32 -3.94 -4.89 8.44
CA LEU A 32 -3.11 -5.94 9.03
C LEU A 32 -3.80 -6.48 10.27
N VAL A 33 -4.38 -7.67 10.14
CA VAL A 33 -5.11 -8.37 11.21
C VAL A 33 -4.24 -9.48 11.77
N TYR A 34 -4.31 -9.73 13.07
CA TYR A 34 -3.64 -10.87 13.67
C TYR A 34 -4.56 -11.65 14.60
N TYR A 35 -4.37 -12.96 14.57
CA TYR A 35 -5.21 -13.96 15.22
C TYR A 35 -4.38 -14.80 16.19
N HIS A 36 -5.06 -15.52 17.07
CA HIS A 36 -4.42 -16.53 17.90
C HIS A 36 -3.71 -17.59 17.04
N ASP A 37 -4.39 -18.06 16.00
CA ASP A 37 -3.91 -19.10 15.09
C ASP A 37 -4.38 -18.90 13.64
N GLU A 38 -3.97 -19.83 12.77
CA GLU A 38 -4.30 -19.83 11.34
C GLU A 38 -5.78 -20.10 11.02
N THR A 39 -6.58 -20.55 11.99
CA THR A 39 -8.02 -20.77 11.80
C THR A 39 -8.79 -19.46 11.65
N GLN A 40 -8.17 -18.34 12.06
CA GLN A 40 -8.73 -16.98 11.99
C GLN A 40 -10.06 -16.82 12.74
N ARG A 41 -10.35 -17.69 13.73
CA ARG A 41 -11.57 -17.62 14.55
C ARG A 41 -11.48 -16.55 15.62
N ASP A 42 -10.33 -16.48 16.30
CA ASP A 42 -10.10 -15.58 17.43
C ASP A 42 -9.16 -14.45 17.01
N MET A 43 -9.76 -13.30 16.69
CA MET A 43 -9.03 -12.08 16.32
C MET A 43 -8.45 -11.41 17.58
N ASP A 44 -7.12 -11.32 17.66
CA ASP A 44 -6.43 -10.63 18.74
C ASP A 44 -6.35 -9.11 18.50
N GLY A 45 -6.35 -8.66 17.24
CA GLY A 45 -6.38 -7.24 16.92
C GLY A 45 -6.16 -6.91 15.44
N ARG A 46 -6.26 -5.61 15.12
CA ARG A 46 -6.16 -5.06 13.76
C ARG A 46 -5.40 -3.74 13.76
N ILE A 47 -4.56 -3.56 12.76
CA ILE A 47 -3.82 -2.33 12.48
C ILE A 47 -4.21 -1.84 11.09
N HIS A 48 -4.69 -0.61 10.98
CA HIS A 48 -5.02 0.02 9.71
C HIS A 48 -3.76 0.65 9.09
N ILE A 49 -2.95 -0.16 8.40
CA ILE A 49 -1.68 0.25 7.80
C ILE A 49 -1.84 1.48 6.90
N LYS A 50 -2.84 1.47 6.00
CA LYS A 50 -3.07 2.55 5.04
C LYS A 50 -3.12 3.95 5.68
N TYR A 51 -3.78 4.06 6.82
CA TYR A 51 -3.98 5.34 7.49
C TYR A 51 -2.99 5.56 8.63
N SER A 52 -2.77 4.53 9.45
CA SER A 52 -2.04 4.64 10.71
C SER A 52 -0.55 4.42 10.56
N CYS A 53 -0.06 3.72 9.53
CA CYS A 53 1.36 3.43 9.40
C CYS A 53 2.15 4.68 8.99
N ARG A 54 3.06 5.12 9.86
CA ARG A 54 4.02 6.17 9.56
C ARG A 54 5.25 5.61 8.87
N ASP A 55 5.86 4.59 9.48
CA ASP A 55 7.17 4.06 9.11
C ASP A 55 7.27 2.56 9.46
N VAL A 56 8.11 1.81 8.75
CA VAL A 56 8.37 0.39 9.01
C VAL A 56 9.87 0.17 9.07
N ARG A 57 10.33 -0.26 10.25
CA ARG A 57 11.74 -0.48 10.56
C ARG A 57 12.06 -1.96 10.60
N ILE A 58 13.28 -2.33 10.22
CA ILE A 58 13.76 -3.72 10.28
C ILE A 58 15.11 -3.85 10.95
N GLY A 59 15.39 -5.04 11.46
CA GLY A 59 16.70 -5.43 11.97
C GLY A 59 17.25 -4.46 13.01
N ARG A 60 18.41 -3.90 12.73
CA ARG A 60 19.11 -2.98 13.64
C ARG A 60 18.38 -1.66 13.87
N GLU A 61 17.51 -1.24 12.95
CA GLU A 61 16.67 -0.04 13.07
C GLU A 61 15.68 -0.13 14.26
N CYS A 62 15.34 -1.35 14.70
CA CYS A 62 14.44 -1.63 15.82
C CYS A 62 15.12 -1.42 17.19
N LYS A 63 15.44 -0.16 17.53
CA LYS A 63 16.14 0.21 18.79
C LYS A 63 15.40 -0.30 20.05
N ASP A 64 16.19 -0.66 21.07
CA ASP A 64 15.74 -1.01 22.43
C ASP A 64 14.81 -2.25 22.54
N VAL A 65 14.86 -3.11 21.53
CA VAL A 65 14.13 -4.37 21.46
C VAL A 65 15.12 -5.53 21.44
N GLN A 66 14.93 -6.50 22.33
CA GLN A 66 15.61 -7.78 22.24
C GLN A 66 14.74 -8.77 21.46
N PRO A 67 15.30 -9.49 20.47
CA PRO A 67 14.58 -10.53 19.74
C PRO A 67 14.18 -11.68 20.68
N PRO A 68 13.22 -12.52 20.28
CA PRO A 68 12.94 -13.77 20.98
C PRO A 68 14.20 -14.64 21.14
N GLU A 69 14.20 -15.53 22.13
CA GLU A 69 15.34 -16.45 22.37
C GLU A 69 15.68 -17.23 21.09
N GLY A 70 16.97 -17.26 20.75
CA GLY A 70 17.48 -17.96 19.56
C GLY A 70 17.23 -17.27 18.22
N ARG A 71 16.68 -16.04 18.19
CA ARG A 71 16.46 -15.28 16.94
C ARG A 71 17.49 -14.15 16.78
N SER A 72 17.88 -13.90 15.53
CA SER A 72 18.72 -12.75 15.19
C SER A 72 17.93 -11.45 15.36
N ARG A 73 18.66 -10.37 15.66
CA ARG A 73 18.12 -9.02 15.62
C ARG A 73 17.63 -8.65 14.22
N ASP A 74 18.22 -9.21 13.17
CA ASP A 74 17.88 -8.94 11.77
C ASP A 74 16.50 -9.47 11.38
N CYS A 75 15.94 -10.41 12.16
CA CYS A 75 14.56 -10.88 12.02
C CYS A 75 13.50 -9.88 12.56
N LEU A 76 13.90 -8.80 13.22
CA LEU A 76 12.97 -7.83 13.81
C LEU A 76 12.32 -6.97 12.74
N LEU A 77 11.05 -6.63 12.97
CA LEU A 77 10.29 -5.64 12.22
C LEU A 77 9.53 -4.77 13.23
N THR A 78 9.43 -3.46 13.01
CA THR A 78 8.60 -2.58 13.83
C THR A 78 7.75 -1.68 12.94
N VAL A 79 6.44 -1.83 13.08
CA VAL A 79 5.46 -0.94 12.45
C VAL A 79 5.25 0.24 13.40
N VAL A 80 5.61 1.44 12.96
CA VAL A 80 5.48 2.67 13.72
C VAL A 80 4.22 3.39 13.27
N LEU A 81 3.32 3.66 14.20
CA LEU A 81 2.04 4.30 13.91
C LEU A 81 2.12 5.83 14.09
N ARG A 82 1.16 6.54 13.48
CA ARG A 82 1.08 8.01 13.51
C ARG A 82 0.75 8.56 14.89
N ASP A 83 0.06 7.79 15.73
CA ASP A 83 -0.24 8.11 17.12
C ASP A 83 0.97 7.97 18.06
N GLY A 84 2.14 7.58 17.52
CA GLY A 84 3.37 7.37 18.26
C GLY A 84 3.51 5.96 18.84
N SER A 85 2.46 5.14 18.82
CA SER A 85 2.54 3.74 19.20
C SER A 85 3.35 2.93 18.17
N LYS A 86 3.83 1.76 18.59
CA LYS A 86 4.61 0.86 17.73
C LYS A 86 4.25 -0.59 18.00
N THR A 87 4.14 -1.37 16.94
CA THR A 87 3.98 -2.83 17.02
C THR A 87 5.30 -3.48 16.63
N THR A 88 5.94 -4.13 17.59
CA THR A 88 7.22 -4.81 17.39
C THR A 88 6.98 -6.29 17.10
N LEU A 89 7.49 -6.74 15.96
CA LEU A 89 7.35 -8.08 15.43
C LEU A 89 8.74 -8.73 15.23
N CYS A 90 8.77 -10.05 15.11
CA CYS A 90 9.93 -10.82 14.69
C CYS A 90 9.50 -11.91 13.72
N ALA A 91 10.10 -11.92 12.54
CA ALA A 91 9.89 -12.92 11.51
C ALA A 91 10.75 -14.18 11.74
N GLU A 92 10.56 -15.19 10.89
CA GLU A 92 11.35 -16.43 10.98
C GLU A 92 12.77 -16.27 10.43
N SER A 93 12.96 -15.36 9.47
CA SER A 93 14.26 -15.02 8.88
C SER A 93 14.35 -13.50 8.61
N GLU A 94 15.55 -13.03 8.29
CA GLU A 94 15.77 -11.66 7.81
C GLU A 94 15.00 -11.42 6.51
N ASP A 95 15.07 -12.34 5.56
CA ASP A 95 14.34 -12.23 4.28
C ASP A 95 12.83 -12.13 4.48
N ASP A 96 12.26 -12.88 5.42
CA ASP A 96 10.83 -12.78 5.70
C ASP A 96 10.48 -11.44 6.38
N ALA A 97 11.36 -10.90 7.25
CA ALA A 97 11.18 -9.56 7.80
C ALA A 97 11.19 -8.48 6.69
N VAL A 98 12.08 -8.60 5.71
CA VAL A 98 12.12 -7.73 4.53
C VAL A 98 10.84 -7.87 3.70
N ALA A 99 10.38 -9.11 3.44
CA ALA A 99 9.15 -9.37 2.70
C ALA A 99 7.93 -8.75 3.38
N TRP A 100 7.83 -8.86 4.71
CA TRP A 100 6.79 -8.20 5.49
C TRP A 100 6.89 -6.67 5.42
N LYS A 101 8.09 -6.09 5.49
CA LYS A 101 8.28 -4.63 5.32
C LYS A 101 7.76 -4.17 3.97
N MET A 102 8.15 -4.85 2.89
CA MET A 102 7.73 -4.50 1.53
C MET A 102 6.21 -4.59 1.38
N ALA A 103 5.61 -5.70 1.82
CA ALA A 103 4.17 -5.89 1.75
C ALA A 103 3.39 -4.81 2.53
N VAL A 104 3.84 -4.45 3.74
CA VAL A 104 3.21 -3.39 4.54
C VAL A 104 3.35 -2.01 3.88
N LEU A 105 4.51 -1.70 3.32
CA LEU A 105 4.73 -0.43 2.61
C LEU A 105 3.93 -0.36 1.31
N GLU A 106 3.81 -1.47 0.59
CA GLU A 106 2.98 -1.58 -0.60
C GLU A 106 1.51 -1.33 -0.23
N ALA A 107 0.96 -2.07 0.73
CA ALA A 107 -0.42 -1.93 1.19
C ALA A 107 -0.73 -0.53 1.77
N LYS A 108 0.29 0.17 2.29
CA LYS A 108 0.18 1.59 2.68
C LYS A 108 0.00 2.50 1.46
N SER A 109 0.70 2.21 0.37
CA SER A 109 0.72 3.00 -0.87
C SER A 109 -0.37 2.63 -1.87
N THR A 110 -0.99 1.46 -1.75
CA THR A 110 -1.96 0.96 -2.73
C THR A 110 -3.17 1.89 -2.84
N PRO A 111 -3.39 2.53 -4.01
CA PRO A 111 -4.66 3.16 -4.29
C PRO A 111 -5.69 2.04 -4.38
N VAL A 112 -6.65 2.03 -3.45
CA VAL A 112 -7.78 1.12 -3.57
C VAL A 112 -8.65 1.78 -4.64
N HIS A 113 -8.48 1.34 -5.88
CA HIS A 113 -9.29 1.79 -7.00
C HIS A 113 -10.68 1.20 -6.79
N VAL A 114 -11.56 2.00 -6.19
CA VAL A 114 -12.98 1.67 -6.14
C VAL A 114 -13.48 2.02 -7.52
N TYR A 115 -13.84 1.00 -8.31
CA TYR A 115 -14.52 1.23 -9.58
C TYR A 115 -15.81 2.00 -9.29
N ASP A 116 -15.81 3.29 -9.63
CA ASP A 116 -16.98 4.12 -9.63
C ASP A 116 -17.38 4.32 -11.11
N PRO A 117 -18.51 3.74 -11.55
CA PRO A 117 -18.97 3.85 -12.92
C PRO A 117 -19.38 5.29 -13.32
N TYR A 118 -19.39 6.24 -12.38
CA TYR A 118 -19.73 7.65 -12.61
C TYR A 118 -18.55 8.61 -12.37
N ASP A 119 -17.34 8.10 -12.19
CA ASP A 119 -16.14 8.93 -12.08
C ASP A 119 -15.72 9.43 -13.48
N ASP A 120 -16.43 10.47 -13.94
CA ASP A 120 -16.27 11.10 -15.26
C ASP A 120 -14.85 11.65 -15.51
N ASP A 121 -14.08 11.92 -14.46
CA ASP A 121 -12.72 12.46 -14.55
C ASP A 121 -11.66 11.38 -14.82
N TYR A 122 -11.98 10.09 -14.62
CA TYR A 122 -11.02 8.99 -14.77
C TYR A 122 -11.02 8.36 -16.18
N TYR A 123 -12.14 8.45 -16.89
CA TYR A 123 -12.28 7.95 -18.26
C TYR A 123 -12.32 9.13 -19.22
N GLN A 124 -11.16 9.48 -19.80
CA GLN A 124 -11.17 10.41 -20.92
C GLN A 124 -11.92 9.75 -22.10
N THR A 125 -13.12 10.23 -22.39
CA THR A 125 -13.92 9.74 -23.52
C THR A 125 -13.14 9.96 -24.81
N VAL A 126 -12.66 8.87 -25.40
CA VAL A 126 -12.02 8.93 -26.72
C VAL A 126 -13.12 9.20 -27.74
N PRO A 127 -13.03 10.26 -28.56
CA PRO A 127 -13.98 10.46 -29.65
C PRO A 127 -13.99 9.22 -30.54
N LEU A 128 -15.19 8.71 -30.84
CA LEU A 128 -15.38 7.59 -31.76
C LEU A 128 -14.84 7.99 -33.13
N ASP A 129 -13.70 7.42 -33.54
CA ASP A 129 -13.29 7.50 -34.94
C ASP A 129 -14.18 6.59 -35.81
N SER A 130 -14.25 6.92 -37.09
CA SER A 130 -15.03 6.35 -38.18
C SER A 130 -14.90 4.82 -38.33
N HIS A 131 -13.95 4.20 -37.63
CA HIS A 131 -13.66 2.77 -37.65
C HIS A 131 -14.15 2.00 -36.42
N GLN A 132 -14.94 2.60 -35.52
CA GLN A 132 -15.55 1.94 -34.34
C GLN A 132 -14.56 1.17 -33.43
N ALA A 133 -13.27 1.50 -33.47
CA ALA A 133 -12.26 0.85 -32.64
C ALA A 133 -11.90 1.78 -31.46
N ALA A 134 -12.24 1.35 -30.24
CA ALA A 134 -11.82 2.02 -29.01
C ALA A 134 -10.63 1.27 -28.41
N TYR A 135 -9.49 1.94 -28.28
CA TYR A 135 -8.32 1.43 -27.58
C TYR A 135 -8.23 2.06 -26.19
N ILE A 136 -8.19 1.23 -25.15
CA ILE A 136 -8.02 1.68 -23.77
C ILE A 136 -6.53 1.95 -23.56
N SER A 137 -6.15 3.21 -23.59
CA SER A 137 -4.80 3.65 -23.20
C SER A 137 -4.83 4.08 -21.75
N SER A 138 -4.17 3.31 -20.87
CA SER A 138 -3.92 3.68 -19.48
C SER A 138 -2.87 4.80 -19.42
N GLY A 139 -3.33 6.04 -19.64
CA GLY A 139 -2.48 7.23 -19.61
C GLY A 139 -1.85 7.43 -18.23
N HIS A 140 -0.55 7.16 -18.12
CA HIS A 140 0.28 7.70 -17.04
C HIS A 140 0.57 9.19 -17.32
N TYR A 141 0.45 10.01 -16.29
CA TYR A 141 0.50 11.47 -16.30
C TYR A 141 1.73 12.09 -16.98
N GLY A 142 1.49 13.17 -17.72
CA GLY A 142 2.47 14.21 -18.03
C GLY A 142 1.85 15.60 -17.83
N HIS A 143 2.20 16.26 -16.73
CA HIS A 143 1.88 17.68 -16.52
C HIS A 143 2.51 18.53 -17.64
N GLN A 144 1.70 19.27 -18.41
CA GLN A 144 2.19 20.36 -19.25
C GLN A 144 1.52 21.67 -18.84
N TYR A 145 2.34 22.58 -18.31
CA TYR A 145 1.98 23.97 -18.04
C TYR A 145 1.87 24.77 -19.34
N GLY A 146 0.89 25.69 -19.39
CA GLY A 146 0.73 26.74 -20.41
C GLY A 146 -0.44 26.45 -21.36
N GLY A 147 -1.37 27.35 -21.66
CA GLY A 147 -1.57 28.77 -21.37
C GLY A 147 -2.48 29.34 -22.47
N GLY A 148 -3.56 30.04 -22.10
CA GLY A 148 -4.28 31.02 -22.95
C GLY A 148 -5.22 30.50 -24.05
N TRP A 149 -6.53 30.66 -23.84
CA TRP A 149 -7.56 30.89 -24.88
C TRP A 149 -7.75 32.42 -25.07
N PRO A 150 -8.58 32.94 -26.00
CA PRO A 150 -8.96 32.52 -27.36
C PRO A 150 -8.85 33.69 -28.39
N GLY A 151 -8.90 33.43 -29.71
CA GLY A 151 -9.37 34.48 -30.65
C GLY A 151 -8.94 34.37 -32.11
N GLY A 152 -9.93 34.23 -33.00
CA GLY A 152 -9.88 34.75 -34.38
C GLY A 152 -10.47 33.83 -35.46
N PRO A 153 -11.57 34.19 -36.13
CA PRO A 153 -11.90 33.68 -37.46
C PRO A 153 -11.30 34.61 -38.52
N GLY A 154 -10.59 34.04 -39.49
CA GLY A 154 -10.02 34.78 -40.62
C GLY A 154 -10.15 33.94 -41.88
N GLU A 155 -11.24 34.13 -42.61
CA GLU A 155 -11.44 33.68 -43.98
C GLU A 155 -10.40 34.32 -44.92
N GLY A 156 -10.00 33.58 -45.97
CA GLY A 156 -9.33 34.18 -47.12
C GLY A 156 -8.31 33.30 -47.84
N TRP A 157 -8.79 32.33 -48.62
CA TRP A 157 -8.10 31.92 -49.86
C TRP A 157 -8.43 32.96 -50.96
N PRO A 158 -7.57 33.24 -51.96
CA PRO A 158 -7.09 32.21 -52.90
C PRO A 158 -5.65 32.37 -53.45
N GLY A 159 -5.04 31.20 -53.75
CA GLY A 159 -4.55 30.83 -55.09
C GLY A 159 -3.39 31.59 -55.77
N PRO A 160 -2.73 30.94 -56.75
CA PRO A 160 -1.27 31.02 -56.91
C PRO A 160 -0.82 31.76 -58.18
N TYR A 161 0.41 32.28 -58.18
CA TYR A 161 1.41 32.23 -59.27
C TYR A 161 2.80 32.50 -58.68
#